data_AF-A0A554JB68-F1
#
_entry.id   AF-A0A554JB68-F1
#
_cell.length_a   1.000
_cell.length_b   1.000
_cell.length_c   1.000
_cell.angle_alpha   90.00
_cell.angle_beta   90.00
_cell.angle_gamma   90.00
#
_symmetry.space_group_name_H-M   'P 1'
#
loop_
_entity.id
_entity.type
_entity.pdbx_description
1 polymer ?
#
loop_
_entity_poly.entity_id
_entity_poly.type
_entity_poly.pdbx_seq_one_letter_code
_entity_poly.pdbx_strand_id
1 'polypeptide(L)'
;MPKVTGIFSSFENLDQIPIEDIAGNLEPAPVRYVLENYLANKILYPAVVPVSGPQLNIDLAILREALKRSNVYYNLRSKKIFVPEAFFNFIPDVKKLALLFIDAYEPKGIITFVLTRSGRDEILGTLVTVYCKGQKEPLHFGVEGQNFRIKPGVLTILPCPKEHCHVSFKATEAKLLGKSEMLFEVPGGALGLVVDGRWM
;
A
#
# COMPACT_ATOMS: atom_id res chain seq x y z
N MET A 1 -32.58 -8.96 5.86
CA MET A 1 -32.07 -7.64 5.42
C MET A 1 -30.60 -7.81 5.07
N PRO A 2 -30.12 -7.32 3.91
CA PRO A 2 -28.69 -7.33 3.62
C PRO A 2 -27.98 -6.49 4.70
N LYS A 3 -26.98 -7.08 5.37
CA LYS A 3 -26.12 -6.34 6.30
C LYS A 3 -25.37 -5.31 5.46
N VAL A 4 -25.52 -4.03 5.76
CA VAL A 4 -24.64 -3.00 5.19
C VAL A 4 -23.26 -3.25 5.77
N THR A 5 -22.37 -3.83 4.98
CA THR A 5 -21.01 -4.19 5.39
C THR A 5 -20.07 -3.04 5.02
N GLY A 6 -19.43 -2.44 6.02
CA GLY A 6 -18.35 -1.48 5.78
C GLY A 6 -16.98 -2.15 5.66
N ILE A 7 -15.96 -1.39 5.24
CA ILE A 7 -14.58 -1.90 5.09
C ILE A 7 -14.05 -2.58 6.36
N PHE A 8 -14.39 -2.01 7.52
CA PHE A 8 -13.99 -2.48 8.84
C PHE A 8 -14.68 -3.78 9.27
N SER A 9 -15.80 -4.15 8.65
CA SER A 9 -16.46 -5.44 8.96
C SER A 9 -15.65 -6.67 8.54
N SER A 10 -14.59 -6.48 7.75
CA SER A 10 -13.68 -7.55 7.32
C SER A 10 -12.56 -7.85 8.34
N PHE A 11 -12.49 -7.11 9.45
CA PHE A 11 -11.42 -7.20 10.44
C PHE A 11 -11.98 -7.60 11.81
N GLU A 12 -11.52 -8.72 12.37
CA GLU A 12 -12.05 -9.28 13.63
C GLU A 12 -11.48 -8.61 14.88
N ASN A 13 -10.28 -8.03 14.80
CA ASN A 13 -9.52 -7.56 15.96
C ASN A 13 -9.31 -6.03 15.96
N LEU A 14 -10.32 -5.26 15.54
CA LEU A 14 -10.24 -3.80 15.50
C LEU A 14 -10.16 -3.17 16.90
N ASP A 15 -10.82 -3.77 17.88
CA ASP A 15 -10.80 -3.40 19.29
C ASP A 15 -9.42 -3.57 19.95
N GLN A 16 -8.54 -4.37 19.33
CA GLN A 16 -7.19 -4.63 19.81
C GLN A 16 -6.14 -3.65 19.26
N ILE A 17 -6.54 -2.68 18.44
CA ILE A 17 -5.64 -1.65 17.89
C ILE A 17 -5.37 -0.59 18.98
N PRO A 18 -4.12 -0.42 19.45
CA PRO A 18 -3.74 0.67 20.33
C PRO A 18 -4.02 2.02 19.68
N ILE A 19 -4.54 2.94 20.47
CA ILE A 19 -4.89 4.28 20.00
C ILE A 19 -3.64 5.07 19.63
N GLU A 20 -2.53 4.77 20.29
CA GLU A 20 -1.21 5.34 20.03
C GLU A 20 -0.72 5.00 18.62
N ASP A 21 -1.00 3.77 18.14
CA ASP A 21 -0.63 3.33 16.79
C ASP A 21 -1.43 4.12 15.74
N ILE A 22 -2.73 4.36 16.00
CA ILE A 22 -3.58 5.20 15.13
C ILE A 22 -3.10 6.66 15.17
N ALA A 23 -2.86 7.20 16.37
CA ALA A 23 -2.44 8.58 16.58
C ALA A 23 -1.08 8.90 15.93
N GLY A 24 -0.15 7.96 15.94
CA GLY A 24 1.18 8.12 15.32
C GLY A 24 1.15 8.31 13.80
N ASN A 25 0.01 8.06 13.16
CA ASN A 25 -0.21 8.26 11.73
C ASN A 25 -0.96 9.57 11.40
N LEU A 26 -1.30 10.39 12.40
CA LEU A 26 -2.13 11.58 12.24
C LEU A 26 -1.36 12.85 12.61
N GLU A 27 -1.41 13.86 11.73
CA GLU A 27 -0.78 15.16 11.96
C GLU A 27 -1.80 16.29 11.71
N PRO A 28 -2.21 17.06 12.75
CA PRO A 28 -1.96 16.83 14.17
C PRO A 28 -2.77 15.63 14.70
N ALA A 29 -2.22 14.93 15.70
CA ALA A 29 -2.91 13.83 16.36
C ALA A 29 -4.11 14.34 17.18
N PRO A 30 -5.33 13.80 16.99
CA PRO A 30 -6.47 14.12 17.84
C PRO A 30 -6.24 13.68 19.29
N VAL A 31 -7.00 14.26 20.23
CA VAL A 31 -6.94 13.84 21.63
C VAL A 31 -7.36 12.38 21.76
N ARG A 32 -6.65 11.61 22.59
CA ARG A 32 -6.83 10.16 22.75
C ARG A 32 -8.30 9.71 22.87
N TYR A 33 -9.09 10.33 23.75
CA TYR A 33 -10.49 9.93 23.95
C TYR A 33 -11.36 10.13 22.70
N VAL A 34 -11.00 11.07 21.82
CA VAL A 34 -11.70 11.29 20.54
C VAL A 34 -11.45 10.11 19.61
N LEU A 35 -10.21 9.62 19.54
CA LEU A 35 -9.86 8.44 18.74
C LEU A 35 -10.48 7.17 19.32
N GLU A 36 -10.49 7.00 20.65
CA GLU A 36 -11.16 5.88 21.33
C GLU A 36 -12.64 5.81 20.96
N ASN A 37 -13.34 6.94 21.11
CA ASN A 37 -14.76 7.03 20.74
C ASN A 37 -14.99 6.79 19.24
N TYR A 38 -14.09 7.29 18.39
CA TYR A 38 -14.19 7.12 16.95
C TYR A 38 -14.02 5.64 16.55
N LEU A 39 -12.99 4.96 17.07
CA LEU A 39 -12.75 3.54 16.83
C LEU A 39 -13.91 2.68 17.35
N ALA A 40 -14.40 2.94 18.58
CA ALA A 40 -15.56 2.25 19.14
C ALA A 40 -16.79 2.40 18.24
N ASN A 41 -17.05 3.61 17.72
CA ASN A 41 -18.14 3.84 16.79
C ASN A 41 -17.94 3.09 15.46
N LYS A 42 -16.71 2.98 14.95
CA LYS A 42 -16.43 2.21 13.73
C LYS A 42 -16.61 0.71 13.92
N ILE A 43 -16.34 0.18 15.11
CA ILE A 43 -16.60 -1.21 15.47
C ILE A 43 -18.11 -1.47 15.55
N LEU A 44 -18.86 -0.59 16.22
CA LEU A 44 -20.32 -0.72 16.37
C LEU A 44 -21.07 -0.46 15.06
N TYR A 45 -20.57 0.45 14.24
CA TYR A 45 -21.22 0.92 13.00
C TYR A 45 -20.23 0.93 11.83
N PRO A 46 -19.77 -0.25 11.35
CA PRO A 46 -18.71 -0.34 10.34
C PRO A 46 -19.09 0.29 9.00
N ALA A 47 -20.39 0.39 8.71
CA ALA A 47 -20.93 0.99 7.49
C ALA A 47 -20.84 2.53 7.44
N VAL A 48 -20.52 3.20 8.56
CA VAL A 48 -20.48 4.66 8.61
C VAL A 48 -19.31 5.16 7.76
N VAL A 49 -19.63 5.98 6.76
CA VAL A 49 -18.64 6.64 5.89
C VAL A 49 -18.15 7.96 6.50
N PRO A 50 -16.89 8.34 6.29
CA PRO A 50 -16.37 9.62 6.76
C PRO A 50 -17.00 10.77 5.95
N VAL A 51 -17.44 11.84 6.64
CA VAL A 51 -18.06 13.01 6.00
C VAL A 51 -17.10 14.19 5.83
N SER A 52 -15.88 14.08 6.34
CA SER A 52 -14.85 15.13 6.25
C SER A 52 -13.45 14.54 6.01
N GLY A 53 -12.55 15.36 5.48
CA GLY A 53 -11.15 15.00 5.27
C GLY A 53 -10.45 14.48 6.55
N PRO A 54 -10.58 15.16 7.70
CA PRO A 54 -10.01 14.67 8.96
C PRO A 54 -10.54 13.29 9.37
N GLN A 55 -11.85 13.05 9.19
CA GLN A 55 -12.43 11.73 9.48
C GLN A 55 -11.91 10.66 8.53
N LEU A 56 -11.77 10.98 7.24
CA LEU A 56 -11.16 10.08 6.28
C LEU A 56 -9.73 9.72 6.66
N ASN A 57 -8.94 10.69 7.17
CA ASN A 57 -7.58 10.41 7.64
C ASN A 57 -7.58 9.47 8.84
N ILE A 58 -8.52 9.61 9.78
CA ILE A 58 -8.67 8.67 10.90
C ILE A 58 -9.05 7.28 10.38
N ASP A 59 -9.99 7.17 9.43
CA ASP A 59 -10.36 5.90 8.81
C ASP A 59 -9.17 5.23 8.12
N LEU A 60 -8.36 6.00 7.38
CA LEU A 60 -7.15 5.50 6.74
C LEU A 60 -6.12 5.03 7.77
N ALA A 61 -5.94 5.76 8.87
CA ALA A 61 -5.04 5.35 9.96
C ALA A 61 -5.52 4.05 10.62
N ILE A 62 -6.81 3.93 10.94
CA ILE A 62 -7.40 2.68 11.47
C ILE A 62 -7.20 1.54 10.48
N LEU A 63 -7.46 1.76 9.19
CA LEU A 63 -7.32 0.73 8.18
C LEU A 63 -5.87 0.27 8.00
N ARG A 64 -4.89 1.18 8.10
CA ARG A 64 -3.46 0.84 8.10
C ARG A 64 -3.12 -0.12 9.23
N GLU A 65 -3.56 0.20 10.46
CA GLU A 65 -3.28 -0.63 11.63
C GLU A 65 -4.06 -1.95 11.61
N ALA A 66 -5.27 -1.95 11.05
CA ALA A 66 -6.05 -3.17 10.83
C ALA A 66 -5.37 -4.11 9.81
N LEU A 67 -4.81 -3.56 8.72
CA LEU A 67 -4.05 -4.31 7.73
C LEU A 67 -2.77 -4.92 8.33
N LYS A 68 -2.00 -4.17 9.13
CA LYS A 68 -0.81 -4.69 9.83
C LYS A 68 -1.09 -5.96 10.63
N ARG A 69 -2.31 -6.07 11.18
CA ARG A 69 -2.75 -7.19 12.02
C ARG A 69 -3.41 -8.33 11.22
N SER A 70 -3.64 -8.14 9.92
CA SER A 70 -4.28 -9.13 9.06
C SER A 70 -3.29 -9.78 8.11
N ASN A 71 -3.20 -11.11 8.11
CA ASN A 71 -2.39 -11.85 7.14
C ASN A 71 -3.20 -12.26 5.89
N VAL A 72 -4.47 -11.87 5.80
CA VAL A 72 -5.39 -12.31 4.73
C VAL A 72 -5.01 -11.70 3.39
N TYR A 73 -4.57 -10.44 3.40
CA TYR A 73 -4.40 -9.67 2.18
C TYR A 73 -2.97 -9.66 1.64
N TYR A 74 -1.99 -10.18 2.38
CA TYR A 74 -0.62 -10.28 1.91
C TYR A 74 -0.09 -11.70 2.02
N ASN A 75 0.12 -12.34 0.87
CA ASN A 75 0.72 -13.65 0.79
C ASN A 75 2.22 -13.54 0.51
N LEU A 76 3.01 -13.75 1.57
CA LEU A 76 4.48 -13.69 1.53
C LEU A 76 5.11 -14.71 0.58
N ARG A 77 4.49 -15.89 0.42
CA ARG A 77 5.01 -16.99 -0.39
C ARG A 77 4.83 -16.70 -1.88
N SER A 78 3.65 -16.23 -2.27
CA SER A 78 3.36 -15.86 -3.66
C SER A 78 3.80 -14.44 -4.02
N LYS A 79 4.28 -13.66 -3.03
CA LYS A 79 4.66 -12.25 -3.20
C LYS A 79 3.53 -11.42 -3.80
N LYS A 80 2.31 -11.65 -3.31
CA LYS A 80 1.09 -10.99 -3.79
C LYS A 80 0.36 -10.27 -2.66
N ILE A 81 -0.04 -9.04 -2.94
CA ILE A 81 -1.01 -8.29 -2.13
C ILE A 81 -2.36 -8.37 -2.84
N PHE A 82 -3.34 -8.95 -2.16
CA PHE A 82 -4.71 -9.10 -2.65
C PHE A 82 -5.55 -7.95 -2.12
N VAL A 83 -6.02 -7.10 -3.04
CA VAL A 83 -6.85 -5.93 -2.75
C VAL A 83 -8.30 -6.31 -3.06
N PRO A 84 -9.21 -6.37 -2.08
CA PRO A 84 -10.61 -6.62 -2.35
C PRO A 84 -11.25 -5.45 -3.10
N GLU A 85 -12.05 -5.73 -4.11
CA GLU A 85 -12.78 -4.69 -4.86
C GLU A 85 -13.64 -3.80 -3.95
N ALA A 86 -14.19 -4.37 -2.88
CA ALA A 86 -14.99 -3.62 -1.91
C ALA A 86 -14.23 -2.44 -1.27
N PHE A 87 -12.89 -2.44 -1.23
CA PHE A 87 -12.11 -1.34 -0.68
C PHE A 87 -12.21 -0.09 -1.57
N PHE A 88 -12.42 -0.24 -2.88
CA PHE A 88 -12.58 0.87 -3.82
C PHE A 88 -13.88 1.66 -3.62
N ASN A 89 -14.90 1.04 -2.97
CA ASN A 89 -16.11 1.75 -2.58
C ASN A 89 -15.85 2.83 -1.51
N PHE A 90 -14.75 2.71 -0.78
CA PHE A 90 -14.36 3.64 0.30
C PHE A 90 -13.14 4.48 -0.09
N ILE A 91 -12.20 3.91 -0.85
CA ILE A 91 -10.98 4.55 -1.32
C ILE A 91 -10.87 4.33 -2.83
N PRO A 92 -11.50 5.19 -3.66
CA PRO A 92 -11.55 4.98 -5.12
C PRO A 92 -10.19 5.08 -5.82
N ASP A 93 -9.22 5.74 -5.19
CA ASP A 93 -7.89 5.97 -5.74
C ASP A 93 -6.98 4.75 -5.49
N VAL A 94 -6.70 3.99 -6.56
CA VAL A 94 -5.82 2.82 -6.54
C VAL A 94 -4.43 3.12 -5.97
N LYS A 95 -3.90 4.33 -6.20
CA LYS A 95 -2.57 4.71 -5.73
C LYS A 95 -2.57 4.90 -4.23
N LYS A 96 -3.57 5.61 -3.69
CA LYS A 96 -3.75 5.77 -2.24
C LYS A 96 -3.96 4.43 -1.56
N LEU A 97 -4.75 3.56 -2.18
CA LEU A 97 -4.99 2.23 -1.63
C LEU A 97 -3.71 1.39 -1.63
N ALA A 98 -2.98 1.33 -2.73
CA ALA A 98 -1.69 0.64 -2.80
C ALA A 98 -0.72 1.16 -1.74
N LEU A 99 -0.60 2.49 -1.57
CA LEU A 99 0.23 3.10 -0.53
C LEU A 99 -0.14 2.59 0.86
N LEU A 100 -1.42 2.52 1.19
CA LEU A 100 -1.90 2.02 2.48
C LEU A 100 -1.44 0.59 2.76
N PHE A 101 -1.51 -0.28 1.75
CA PHE A 101 -1.04 -1.66 1.83
C PHE A 101 0.48 -1.75 2.00
N ILE A 102 1.25 -0.91 1.29
CA ILE A 102 2.71 -0.85 1.39
C ILE A 102 3.11 -0.40 2.79
N ASP A 103 2.46 0.64 3.30
CA ASP A 103 2.72 1.24 4.60
C ASP A 103 2.26 0.36 5.77
N ALA A 104 1.30 -0.54 5.53
CA ALA A 104 0.87 -1.53 6.50
C ALA A 104 1.80 -2.75 6.54
N TYR A 105 2.14 -3.33 5.38
CA TYR A 105 2.88 -4.60 5.34
C TYR A 105 4.40 -4.45 5.25
N GLU A 106 4.90 -3.26 4.91
CA GLU A 106 6.31 -2.97 4.64
C GLU A 106 7.00 -4.10 3.86
N PRO A 107 6.40 -4.54 2.73
CA PRO A 107 6.85 -5.74 2.06
C PRO A 107 8.25 -5.53 1.47
N LYS A 108 8.97 -6.62 1.16
CA LYS A 108 10.33 -6.58 0.59
C LYS A 108 10.42 -7.43 -0.66
N GLY A 109 11.11 -6.89 -1.66
CA GLY A 109 11.38 -7.50 -2.96
C GLY A 109 10.49 -6.96 -4.06
N ILE A 110 10.05 -7.85 -4.94
CA ILE A 110 9.11 -7.58 -6.03
C ILE A 110 7.77 -8.19 -5.64
N ILE A 111 6.72 -7.38 -5.57
CA ILE A 111 5.41 -7.74 -5.04
C ILE A 111 4.32 -7.35 -6.03
N THR A 112 3.45 -8.26 -6.40
CA THR A 112 2.34 -7.96 -7.32
C THR A 112 1.09 -7.56 -6.55
N PHE A 113 0.44 -6.48 -6.98
CA PHE A 113 -0.90 -6.11 -6.51
C PHE A 113 -1.95 -6.79 -7.36
N VAL A 114 -2.89 -7.48 -6.73
CA VAL A 114 -3.96 -8.22 -7.38
C VAL A 114 -5.29 -7.74 -6.84
N LEU A 115 -6.14 -7.20 -7.72
CA LEU A 115 -7.53 -6.92 -7.43
C LEU A 115 -8.30 -8.24 -7.39
N THR A 116 -9.00 -8.48 -6.29
CA THR A 116 -9.87 -9.65 -6.11
C THR A 116 -11.33 -9.22 -6.27
N ARG A 117 -11.98 -9.75 -7.31
CA ARG A 117 -13.42 -9.60 -7.59
C ARG A 117 -14.12 -10.94 -7.41
N SER A 118 -15.44 -10.92 -7.27
CA SER A 118 -16.26 -12.14 -7.23
C SER A 118 -16.05 -12.99 -8.50
N GLY A 119 -15.13 -13.95 -8.41
CA GLY A 119 -14.82 -14.92 -9.46
C GLY A 119 -13.66 -14.58 -10.41
N ARG A 120 -12.95 -13.46 -10.24
CA ARG A 120 -11.77 -13.11 -11.07
C ARG A 120 -10.73 -12.29 -10.31
N ASP A 121 -9.47 -12.57 -10.62
CA ASP A 121 -8.31 -11.81 -10.18
C ASP A 121 -7.77 -10.98 -11.34
N GLU A 122 -7.47 -9.71 -11.08
CA GLU A 122 -6.88 -8.77 -12.06
C GLU A 122 -5.60 -8.19 -11.48
N ILE A 123 -4.52 -8.10 -12.28
CA ILE A 123 -3.27 -7.48 -11.81
C ILE A 123 -3.40 -5.96 -11.90
N LEU A 124 -3.19 -5.29 -10.76
CA LEU A 124 -3.20 -3.83 -10.68
C LEU A 124 -1.84 -3.24 -11.05
N GLY A 125 -0.75 -3.90 -10.65
CA GLY A 125 0.61 -3.41 -10.85
C GLY A 125 1.61 -4.16 -9.99
N THR A 126 2.83 -3.64 -9.93
CA THR A 126 3.93 -4.24 -9.19
C THR A 126 4.63 -3.22 -8.31
N LEU A 127 4.97 -3.61 -7.08
CA LEU A 127 5.89 -2.92 -6.21
C LEU A 127 7.28 -3.53 -6.31
N VAL A 128 8.28 -2.66 -6.32
CA VAL A 128 9.69 -2.99 -6.22
C VAL A 128 10.27 -2.18 -5.07
N THR A 129 10.89 -2.87 -4.12
CA THR A 129 11.56 -2.21 -2.98
C THR A 129 13.05 -2.18 -3.21
N VAL A 130 13.66 -1.02 -3.01
CA VAL A 130 15.09 -0.80 -3.21
C VAL A 130 15.74 -0.54 -1.85
N TYR A 131 16.82 -1.27 -1.58
CA TYR A 131 17.65 -1.08 -0.39
C TYR A 131 18.59 0.11 -0.61
N CYS A 132 18.36 1.23 0.06
CA CYS A 132 19.05 2.51 -0.10
C CYS A 132 19.84 2.88 1.17
N LYS A 133 20.91 2.15 1.50
CA LYS A 133 21.68 2.44 2.72
C LYS A 133 22.51 3.71 2.57
N GLY A 134 22.08 4.82 3.17
CA GLY A 134 22.85 6.07 3.25
C GLY A 134 23.03 6.81 1.92
N GLN A 135 22.31 6.39 0.88
CA GLN A 135 22.48 6.89 -0.48
C GLN A 135 21.87 8.27 -0.68
N LYS A 136 22.62 9.16 -1.32
CA LYS A 136 22.13 10.47 -1.80
C LYS A 136 21.88 10.50 -3.31
N GLU A 137 22.53 9.61 -4.05
CA GLU A 137 22.41 9.52 -5.50
C GLU A 137 21.03 9.00 -5.94
N PRO A 138 20.48 9.49 -7.07
CA PRO A 138 19.22 9.01 -7.59
C PRO A 138 19.30 7.54 -8.03
N LEU A 139 18.19 6.82 -7.86
CA LEU A 139 17.98 5.50 -8.43
C LEU A 139 17.62 5.66 -9.92
N HIS A 140 18.27 4.90 -10.79
CA HIS A 140 17.97 4.92 -12.22
C HIS A 140 17.10 3.73 -12.58
N PHE A 141 15.89 4.02 -13.09
CA PHE A 141 14.96 3.03 -13.59
C PHE A 141 14.67 3.27 -15.06
N GLY A 142 14.88 2.28 -15.93
CA GLY A 142 14.35 2.28 -17.28
C GLY A 142 13.07 1.45 -17.33
N VAL A 143 11.96 2.00 -17.82
CA VAL A 143 10.71 1.25 -18.04
C VAL A 143 10.34 1.38 -19.50
N GLU A 144 10.33 0.27 -20.23
CA GLU A 144 9.97 0.26 -21.66
C GLU A 144 10.77 1.29 -22.49
N GLY A 145 12.08 1.41 -22.20
CA GLY A 145 12.99 2.34 -22.87
C GLY A 145 12.94 3.79 -22.36
N GLN A 146 12.01 4.14 -21.47
CA GLN A 146 11.97 5.45 -20.83
C GLN A 146 12.78 5.44 -19.53
N ASN A 147 13.67 6.42 -19.35
CA ASN A 147 14.53 6.51 -18.18
C ASN A 147 13.95 7.47 -17.14
N PHE A 148 13.88 7.01 -15.90
CA PHE A 148 13.39 7.71 -14.72
C PHE A 148 14.52 7.83 -13.68
N ARG A 149 14.55 8.97 -12.99
CA ARG A 149 15.45 9.23 -11.87
C ARG A 149 14.61 9.41 -10.61
N ILE A 150 14.78 8.50 -9.66
CA ILE A 150 13.99 8.48 -8.42
C ILE A 150 14.89 8.88 -7.27
N LYS A 151 14.43 9.82 -6.43
CA LYS A 151 15.15 10.22 -5.24
C LYS A 151 15.10 9.09 -4.19
N PRO A 152 16.21 8.74 -3.51
CA PRO A 152 16.14 7.83 -2.37
C PRO A 152 15.22 8.38 -1.26
N GLY A 153 14.62 7.50 -0.47
CA GLY A 153 13.74 7.91 0.64
C GLY A 153 12.33 8.29 0.21
N VAL A 154 11.93 8.05 -1.04
CA VAL A 154 10.57 8.34 -1.52
C VAL A 154 9.96 7.12 -2.19
N LEU A 155 8.63 7.10 -2.20
CA LEU A 155 7.86 6.17 -3.00
C LEU A 155 7.43 6.86 -4.29
N THR A 156 7.66 6.24 -5.44
CA THR A 156 7.36 6.80 -6.76
C THR A 156 6.61 5.80 -7.61
N ILE A 157 5.61 6.26 -8.35
CA ILE A 157 4.84 5.42 -9.27
C ILE A 157 5.26 5.76 -10.69
N LEU A 158 5.81 4.77 -11.39
CA LEU A 158 6.20 4.85 -12.79
C LEU A 158 5.10 4.26 -13.68
N PRO A 159 4.77 4.90 -14.81
CA PRO A 159 3.77 4.37 -15.73
C PRO A 159 4.26 3.05 -16.35
N CYS A 160 3.42 2.02 -16.24
CA CYS A 160 3.63 0.71 -16.88
C CYS A 160 2.25 0.17 -17.30
N PRO A 161 1.66 0.71 -18.39
CA PRO A 161 0.28 0.42 -18.78
C PRO A 161 0.11 -0.91 -19.51
N LYS A 162 1.19 -1.55 -19.94
CA LYS A 162 1.16 -2.86 -20.59
C LYS A 162 0.93 -3.97 -19.56
N GLU A 163 0.47 -5.14 -20.00
CA GLU A 163 0.35 -6.32 -19.14
C GLU A 163 1.70 -6.69 -18.51
N HIS A 164 2.77 -6.54 -19.28
CA HIS A 164 4.14 -6.75 -18.84
C HIS A 164 5.05 -5.60 -19.29
N CYS A 165 5.97 -5.17 -18.43
CA CYS A 165 6.98 -4.17 -18.74
C CYS A 165 8.39 -4.69 -18.43
N HIS A 166 9.31 -4.38 -19.33
CA HIS A 166 10.75 -4.56 -19.12
C HIS A 166 11.28 -3.40 -18.29
N VAL A 167 11.92 -3.74 -17.18
CA VAL A 167 12.48 -2.79 -16.24
C VAL A 167 13.97 -2.99 -16.14
N SER A 168 14.73 -1.92 -16.32
CA SER A 168 16.13 -1.84 -15.97
C SER A 168 16.26 -1.06 -14.67
N PHE A 169 17.09 -1.54 -13.76
CA PHE A 169 17.49 -0.86 -12.54
C PHE A 169 18.99 -0.71 -12.54
N LYS A 170 19.46 0.47 -12.16
CA LYS A 170 20.87 0.75 -11.92
C LYS A 170 21.04 1.74 -10.77
N ALA A 171 21.95 1.42 -9.84
CA ALA A 171 22.37 2.32 -8.78
C ALA A 171 23.81 2.00 -8.34
N THR A 172 24.50 3.00 -7.81
CA THR A 172 25.87 2.85 -7.30
C THR A 172 25.89 2.15 -5.94
N GLU A 173 25.04 2.61 -5.01
CA GLU A 173 25.04 2.19 -3.60
C GLU A 173 23.72 1.58 -3.13
N ALA A 174 22.71 1.54 -4.00
CA ALA A 174 21.46 0.83 -3.73
C ALA A 174 21.46 -0.58 -4.30
N LYS A 175 20.65 -1.43 -3.68
CA LYS A 175 20.47 -2.81 -4.13
C LYS A 175 18.99 -3.14 -4.30
N LEU A 176 18.64 -3.67 -5.45
CA LEU A 176 17.37 -4.34 -5.70
C LEU A 176 17.66 -5.84 -5.69
N LEU A 177 17.03 -6.57 -4.76
CA LEU A 177 17.30 -8.01 -4.57
C LEU A 177 18.79 -8.35 -4.46
N GLY A 178 19.57 -7.48 -3.80
CA GLY A 178 21.01 -7.65 -3.61
C GLY A 178 21.89 -7.22 -4.79
N LYS A 179 21.32 -6.78 -5.92
CA LYS A 179 22.05 -6.36 -7.13
C LYS A 179 22.00 -4.85 -7.32
N SER A 180 23.10 -4.25 -7.73
CA SER A 180 23.22 -2.83 -8.09
C SER A 180 22.74 -2.53 -9.52
N GLU A 181 22.72 -3.55 -10.38
CA GLU A 181 22.19 -3.49 -11.73
C GLU A 181 21.37 -4.74 -12.02
N MET A 182 20.17 -4.56 -12.57
CA MET A 182 19.26 -5.66 -12.87
C MET A 182 18.34 -5.32 -14.03
N LEU A 183 18.13 -6.31 -14.90
CA LEU A 183 17.08 -6.30 -15.91
C LEU A 183 16.06 -7.36 -15.52
N PHE A 184 14.79 -7.00 -15.54
CA PHE A 184 13.70 -7.90 -15.13
C PHE A 184 12.38 -7.48 -15.76
N GLU A 185 11.43 -8.40 -15.78
CA GLU A 185 10.08 -8.18 -16.26
C GLU A 185 9.11 -8.18 -15.08
N VAL A 186 8.17 -7.24 -15.09
CA VAL A 186 7.12 -7.16 -14.08
C VAL A 186 5.77 -6.97 -14.74
N PRO A 187 4.69 -7.47 -14.13
CA PRO A 187 3.37 -7.16 -14.62
C PRO A 187 3.02 -5.69 -14.31
N GLY A 188 2.41 -5.04 -15.29
CA GLY A 188 1.93 -3.67 -15.19
C GLY A 188 0.47 -3.61 -14.75
N GLY A 189 -0.25 -2.60 -15.22
CA GLY A 189 -1.68 -2.42 -14.96
C GLY A 189 -2.02 -0.98 -14.57
N ALA A 190 -3.21 -0.79 -14.00
CA ALA A 190 -3.74 0.52 -13.63
C ALA A 190 -2.87 1.29 -12.60
N LEU A 191 -2.18 0.57 -11.71
CA LEU A 191 -1.22 1.13 -10.76
C LEU A 191 0.16 1.37 -11.40
N GLY A 192 0.55 0.55 -12.38
CA GLY A 192 1.89 0.56 -12.97
C GLY A 192 2.96 -0.04 -12.07
N LEU A 193 4.16 0.54 -12.10
CA LEU A 193 5.30 0.12 -11.27
C LEU A 193 5.49 1.08 -10.10
N VAL A 194 5.27 0.61 -8.88
CA VAL A 194 5.59 1.32 -7.66
C VAL A 194 7.03 1.01 -7.25
N VAL A 195 7.85 2.04 -7.09
CA VAL A 195 9.21 1.94 -6.57
C VAL A 195 9.22 2.50 -5.16
N ASP A 196 9.50 1.66 -4.17
CA ASP A 196 9.72 2.08 -2.79
C ASP A 196 11.21 2.19 -2.50
N GLY A 197 11.70 3.43 -2.50
CA GLY A 197 13.08 3.77 -2.15
C GLY A 197 13.27 4.18 -0.68
N ARG A 198 12.25 4.02 0.18
CA ARG A 198 12.30 4.38 1.62
C ARG A 198 13.05 3.37 2.48
N TRP A 199 13.36 2.21 1.91
CA TRP A 199 14.02 1.13 2.61
C TRP A 199 15.50 1.45 2.86
N MET A 200 15.91 1.52 4.13
CA MET A 200 17.28 1.88 4.58
C MET A 200 18.00 0.71 5.25
#